data_AF-M4SVW7-F1
#
_entry.id   AF-M4SVW7-F1
#
_cell.length_a   1.000
_cell.length_b   1.000
_cell.length_c   1.000
_cell.angle_alpha   90.00
_cell.angle_beta   90.00
_cell.angle_gamma   90.00
#
_symmetry.space_group_name_H-M   'P 1'
#
loop_
_entity.id
_entity.type
_entity.pdbx_description
1 polymer ?
#
loop_
_entity_poly.entity_id
_entity_poly.type
_entity_poly.pdbx_seq_one_letter_code
_entity_poly.pdbx_strand_id
1 'polypeptide(L)'
;MKPIIKVLLLLLHLSVHGAQGATDPAEAAIEFKALCRLTKLLETPVVKSSPDPKVEHEVQEILKLNMSAAPESWRVNFGDGSAKHDWASIKGKYSSEPYGKDWETSWPDWLKAAAGIAPTDSNKDWLERHPRPATTQIAAAQLKPLAAKAKELQATYVTQYKVEVKDKEDLAEAKLKAALTEVHSTKGKDFNTFAATNGAARTNGDCNGDKAGQGVLYDIACLCIGAVTTETDGCMGAVLSEAWTASTGKLGEAMAELKKHCTQGFSPTLTSEALASAVTTVENLIGRRGRQGLCEIRRILQQHSDHPQATKSTMDDRNRRSKHGIDGSRKSQNTSCRNCS
;
A
#
# COMPACT_ATOMS: atom_id res chain seq x y z
N MET A 1 2.10 2.18 -19.16
CA MET A 1 1.85 3.11 -18.02
C MET A 1 2.88 4.23 -17.86
N LYS A 2 4.07 4.19 -18.49
CA LYS A 2 5.05 5.30 -18.48
C LYS A 2 4.78 6.53 -19.38
N PRO A 3 3.89 6.53 -20.40
CA PRO A 3 3.75 7.72 -21.26
C PRO A 3 2.74 8.75 -20.74
N ILE A 4 1.78 8.34 -19.89
CA ILE A 4 0.73 9.25 -19.39
C ILE A 4 1.29 10.25 -18.38
N ILE A 5 2.26 9.84 -17.54
CA ILE A 5 2.94 10.71 -16.57
C ILE A 5 3.79 11.78 -17.26
N LYS A 6 4.40 11.48 -18.43
CA LYS A 6 5.21 12.46 -19.18
C LYS A 6 4.38 13.56 -19.85
N VAL A 7 3.13 13.27 -20.24
CA VAL A 7 2.24 14.27 -20.86
C VAL A 7 1.66 15.23 -19.80
N LEU A 8 1.46 14.76 -18.55
CA LEU A 8 1.04 15.58 -17.42
C LEU A 8 2.13 16.58 -16.96
N LEU A 9 3.41 16.19 -17.02
CA LEU A 9 4.55 17.08 -16.70
C LEU A 9 4.70 18.28 -17.66
N LEU A 10 4.33 18.12 -18.94
CA LEU A 10 4.37 19.20 -19.93
C LEU A 10 3.22 20.21 -19.78
N LEU A 11 2.08 19.80 -19.21
CA LEU A 11 0.95 20.70 -18.94
C LEU A 11 1.10 21.53 -17.65
N LEU A 12 2.04 21.16 -16.77
CA LEU A 12 2.38 21.94 -15.57
C LEU A 12 3.11 23.27 -15.90
N HIS A 13 3.60 23.44 -17.13
CA HIS A 13 4.49 24.54 -17.52
C HIS A 13 3.79 25.88 -17.81
N LEU A 14 2.45 25.95 -17.77
CA LEU A 14 1.70 27.14 -18.19
C LEU A 14 0.86 27.80 -17.09
N SER A 15 1.05 27.49 -15.80
CA SER A 15 0.17 28.04 -14.76
C SER A 15 0.79 28.38 -13.41
N VAL A 16 2.11 28.53 -13.31
CA VAL A 16 2.71 29.17 -12.13
C VAL A 16 3.17 30.57 -12.51
N HIS A 17 2.21 31.50 -12.63
CA HIS A 17 2.54 32.90 -12.41
C HIS A 17 2.92 33.00 -10.92
N GLY A 18 4.17 33.39 -10.67
CA GLY A 18 4.74 33.43 -9.33
C GLY A 18 3.86 34.25 -8.39
N ALA A 19 3.47 33.64 -7.27
CA ALA A 19 2.84 34.35 -6.18
C ALA A 19 3.87 35.28 -5.51
N GLN A 20 3.97 36.51 -6.02
CA GLN A 20 4.43 37.67 -5.25
C GLN A 20 3.27 38.65 -4.95
N GLY A 21 2.03 38.27 -5.25
CA GLY A 21 0.86 38.93 -4.68
C GLY A 21 0.52 38.26 -3.36
N ALA A 22 0.14 39.04 -2.34
CA ALA A 22 -0.61 38.50 -1.22
C ALA A 22 -1.74 37.62 -1.79
N THR A 23 -1.69 36.33 -1.54
CA THR A 23 -2.86 35.47 -1.77
C THR A 23 -3.96 35.97 -0.87
N ASP A 24 -5.20 36.01 -1.36
CA ASP A 24 -6.31 36.34 -0.47
C ASP A 24 -6.35 35.30 0.66
N PRO A 25 -6.70 35.71 1.90
CA PRO A 25 -6.87 34.76 2.99
C PRO A 25 -7.77 33.59 2.58
N ALA A 26 -7.32 32.36 2.82
CA ALA A 26 -8.02 31.12 2.48
C ALA A 26 -8.24 30.83 0.97
N GLU A 27 -7.59 31.54 0.04
CA GLU A 27 -7.72 31.33 -1.41
C GLU A 27 -7.42 29.86 -1.82
N ALA A 28 -6.54 29.16 -1.10
CA ALA A 28 -6.12 27.78 -1.30
C ALA A 28 -6.73 26.76 -0.33
N ALA A 29 -7.82 27.11 0.35
CA ALA A 29 -8.45 26.20 1.31
C ALA A 29 -8.97 24.89 0.69
N ILE A 30 -9.43 24.91 -0.57
CA ILE A 30 -9.95 23.70 -1.24
C ILE A 30 -8.81 22.75 -1.59
N GLU A 31 -7.72 23.29 -2.16
CA GLU A 31 -6.50 22.57 -2.49
C GLU A 31 -5.84 22.00 -1.24
N PHE A 32 -5.71 22.81 -0.19
CA PHE A 32 -5.19 22.36 1.11
C PHE A 32 -6.03 21.23 1.70
N LYS A 33 -7.37 21.32 1.65
CA LYS A 33 -8.26 20.25 2.12
C LYS A 33 -8.09 18.96 1.34
N ALA A 34 -7.90 19.04 0.01
CA ALA A 34 -7.65 17.86 -0.83
C ALA A 34 -6.29 17.22 -0.51
N LEU A 35 -5.24 18.04 -0.36
CA LEU A 35 -3.90 17.58 0.02
C LEU A 35 -3.90 16.97 1.43
N CYS A 36 -4.60 17.56 2.41
CA CYS A 36 -4.77 16.96 3.75
C CYS A 36 -5.38 15.56 3.70
N ARG A 37 -6.40 15.34 2.85
CA ARG A 37 -7.01 14.00 2.69
C ARG A 37 -6.01 12.99 2.12
N LEU A 38 -5.23 13.41 1.11
CA LEU A 38 -4.18 12.59 0.54
C LEU A 38 -3.08 12.30 1.57
N THR A 39 -2.62 13.31 2.32
CA THR A 39 -1.70 13.14 3.45
C THR A 39 -2.20 12.09 4.44
N LYS A 40 -3.47 12.14 4.86
CA LYS A 40 -4.03 11.16 5.80
C LYS A 40 -4.02 9.73 5.25
N LEU A 41 -4.31 9.56 3.95
CA LEU A 41 -4.18 8.25 3.30
C LEU A 41 -2.73 7.77 3.30
N LEU A 42 -1.78 8.63 2.94
CA LEU A 42 -0.35 8.28 2.87
C LEU A 42 0.29 8.04 4.26
N GLU A 43 -0.24 8.66 5.31
CA GLU A 43 0.14 8.42 6.71
C GLU A 43 -0.48 7.15 7.29
N THR A 44 -1.51 6.58 6.64
CA THR A 44 -2.17 5.38 7.13
C THR A 44 -1.23 4.17 6.96
N PRO A 45 -0.94 3.41 8.03
CA PRO A 45 -0.06 2.25 7.93
C PRO A 45 -0.60 1.20 6.95
N VAL A 46 0.31 0.57 6.21
CA VAL A 46 -0.03 -0.62 5.41
C VAL A 46 -0.40 -1.75 6.36
N VAL A 47 -1.57 -2.36 6.15
CA VAL A 47 -1.99 -3.54 6.90
C VAL A 47 -1.02 -4.68 6.57
N LYS A 48 -0.33 -5.18 7.59
CA LYS A 48 0.58 -6.31 7.44
C LYS A 48 -0.18 -7.61 7.60
N SER A 49 0.00 -8.51 6.66
CA SER A 49 -0.55 -9.85 6.73
C SER A 49 0.29 -10.72 7.67
N SER A 50 -0.24 -11.87 8.08
CA SER A 50 0.55 -12.94 8.69
C SER A 50 0.34 -14.24 7.90
N PRO A 51 1.33 -15.16 7.89
CA PRO A 51 1.13 -16.50 7.36
C PRO A 51 -0.05 -17.17 8.08
N ASP A 52 -0.77 -18.02 7.36
CA ASP A 52 -1.86 -18.81 7.93
C ASP A 52 -1.28 -19.83 8.93
N PRO A 53 -1.61 -19.71 10.23
CA PRO A 53 -1.07 -20.61 11.25
C PRO A 53 -1.51 -22.07 11.05
N LYS A 54 -2.58 -22.32 10.28
CA LYS A 54 -3.06 -23.67 9.99
C LYS A 54 -2.07 -24.48 9.17
N VAL A 55 -1.28 -23.84 8.30
CA VAL A 55 -0.31 -24.54 7.45
C VAL A 55 0.74 -25.25 8.32
N GLU A 56 1.27 -24.57 9.34
CA GLU A 56 2.22 -25.21 10.26
C GLU A 56 1.54 -26.33 11.05
N HIS A 57 0.34 -26.07 11.59
CA HIS A 57 -0.40 -27.05 12.36
C HIS A 57 -0.67 -28.35 11.56
N GLU A 58 -1.22 -28.25 10.35
CA GLU A 58 -1.56 -29.39 9.50
C GLU A 58 -0.32 -30.20 9.09
N VAL A 59 0.79 -29.53 8.78
CA VAL A 59 2.05 -30.19 8.48
C VAL A 59 2.56 -30.96 9.71
N GLN A 60 2.46 -30.38 10.91
CA GLN A 60 2.83 -31.06 12.15
C GLN A 60 1.92 -32.26 12.44
N GLU A 61 0.61 -32.19 12.14
CA GLU A 61 -0.27 -33.36 12.23
C GLU A 61 0.20 -34.52 11.33
N ILE A 62 0.56 -34.23 10.07
CA ILE A 62 1.07 -35.25 9.13
C ILE A 62 2.41 -35.83 9.65
N LEU A 63 3.29 -34.99 10.20
CA LEU A 63 4.55 -35.45 10.78
C LEU A 63 4.33 -36.33 12.01
N LYS A 64 3.38 -36.01 12.89
CA LYS A 64 2.99 -36.86 14.03
C LYS A 64 2.46 -38.21 13.57
N LEU A 65 1.58 -38.22 12.57
CA LEU A 65 1.11 -39.48 11.97
C LEU A 65 2.28 -40.30 11.42
N ASN A 66 3.18 -39.69 10.65
CA ASN A 66 4.35 -40.37 10.11
C ASN A 66 5.28 -40.90 11.22
N MET A 67 5.54 -40.12 12.27
CA MET A 67 6.31 -40.54 13.44
C MET A 67 5.64 -41.68 14.21
N SER A 68 4.31 -41.68 14.32
CA SER A 68 3.53 -42.73 14.98
C SER A 68 3.62 -44.07 14.26
N ALA A 69 3.72 -44.05 12.92
CA ALA A 69 3.86 -45.23 12.07
C ALA A 69 5.32 -45.71 11.96
N ALA A 70 6.29 -44.90 12.37
CA ALA A 70 7.69 -45.24 12.20
C ALA A 70 8.13 -46.46 13.03
N PRO A 71 9.19 -47.19 12.58
CA PRO A 71 9.78 -48.28 13.34
C PRO A 71 10.26 -47.82 14.71
N GLU A 72 10.17 -48.70 15.70
CA GLU A 72 10.60 -48.40 17.07
C GLU A 72 12.10 -48.10 17.14
N SER A 73 12.92 -48.83 16.37
CA SER A 73 14.36 -48.59 16.22
C SER A 73 14.70 -47.19 15.68
N TRP A 74 13.75 -46.54 15.01
CA TRP A 74 13.89 -45.14 14.59
C TRP A 74 13.39 -44.17 15.65
N ARG A 75 12.20 -44.42 16.22
CA ARG A 75 11.54 -43.55 17.20
C ARG A 75 12.37 -43.37 18.48
N VAL A 76 13.09 -44.39 18.92
CA VAL A 76 13.94 -44.35 20.12
C VAL A 76 14.98 -43.22 20.08
N ASN A 77 15.38 -42.75 18.90
CA ASN A 77 16.31 -41.62 18.79
C ASN A 77 15.73 -40.30 19.31
N PHE A 78 14.41 -40.15 19.28
CA PHE A 78 13.70 -38.93 19.64
C PHE A 78 13.08 -38.98 21.04
N GLY A 79 12.95 -40.17 21.63
CA GLY A 79 12.44 -40.37 22.98
C GLY A 79 11.08 -39.70 23.22
N ASP A 80 11.01 -38.88 24.25
CA ASP A 80 9.86 -38.05 24.61
C ASP A 80 9.80 -36.70 23.86
N GLY A 81 10.72 -36.48 22.91
CA GLY A 81 10.87 -35.22 22.20
C GLY A 81 11.53 -34.11 23.02
N SER A 82 12.13 -34.42 24.17
CA SER A 82 12.85 -33.44 24.99
C SER A 82 14.20 -33.04 24.38
N ALA A 83 14.78 -31.96 24.91
CA ALA A 83 16.09 -31.46 24.49
C ALA A 83 17.23 -32.49 24.64
N LYS A 84 17.07 -33.52 25.49
CA LYS A 84 18.04 -34.63 25.61
C LYS A 84 18.22 -35.42 24.31
N HIS A 85 17.25 -35.32 23.41
CA HIS A 85 17.22 -35.96 22.11
C HIS A 85 17.42 -34.97 20.97
N ASP A 86 17.85 -33.73 21.24
CA ASP A 86 18.15 -32.77 20.20
C ASP A 86 19.33 -33.21 19.31
N TRP A 87 19.44 -32.58 18.14
CA TRP A 87 20.51 -32.92 17.20
C TRP A 87 21.89 -32.73 17.84
N ALA A 88 22.08 -31.68 18.65
CA ALA A 88 23.36 -31.42 19.31
C ALA A 88 23.81 -32.58 20.21
N SER A 89 22.87 -33.25 20.87
CA SER A 89 23.10 -34.38 21.78
C SER A 89 23.39 -35.69 21.06
N ILE A 90 22.85 -35.90 19.87
CA ILE A 90 22.91 -37.19 19.16
C ILE A 90 23.75 -37.18 17.89
N LYS A 91 24.12 -36.00 17.36
CA LYS A 91 24.84 -35.84 16.07
C LYS A 91 26.12 -36.67 16.00
N GLY A 92 26.85 -36.85 17.11
CA GLY A 92 28.07 -37.65 17.14
C GLY A 92 27.90 -39.10 16.66
N LYS A 93 26.67 -39.64 16.67
CA LYS A 93 26.34 -40.97 16.15
C LYS A 93 26.11 -41.01 14.63
N TYR A 94 25.80 -39.87 14.01
CA TYR A 94 25.30 -39.80 12.63
C TYR A 94 26.00 -38.76 11.75
N SER A 95 26.86 -37.90 12.30
CA SER A 95 27.54 -36.84 11.55
C SER A 95 28.50 -37.35 10.48
N SER A 96 29.01 -38.58 10.60
CA SER A 96 29.84 -39.24 9.58
C SER A 96 29.04 -39.91 8.47
N GLU A 97 27.72 -39.99 8.62
CA GLU A 97 26.86 -40.71 7.69
C GLU A 97 26.48 -39.83 6.49
N PRO A 98 26.30 -40.39 5.28
CA PRO A 98 25.91 -39.63 4.09
C PRO A 98 24.62 -38.82 4.26
N TYR A 99 23.72 -39.27 5.12
CA TYR A 99 22.43 -38.64 5.41
C TYR A 99 22.45 -37.67 6.60
N GLY A 100 23.61 -37.48 7.27
CA GLY A 100 23.71 -36.67 8.49
C GLY A 100 23.25 -35.22 8.31
N LYS A 101 23.52 -34.60 7.15
CA LYS A 101 23.10 -33.21 6.85
C LYS A 101 21.59 -33.08 6.64
N ASP A 102 20.98 -34.04 5.95
CA ASP A 102 19.53 -34.05 5.72
C ASP A 102 18.79 -34.28 7.05
N TRP A 103 19.37 -35.12 7.91
CA TRP A 103 18.86 -35.37 9.25
C TRP A 103 19.00 -34.16 10.15
N GLU A 104 20.13 -33.47 10.15
CA GLU A 104 20.32 -32.21 10.89
C GLU A 104 19.20 -31.20 10.61
N THR A 105 18.84 -31.05 9.33
CA THR A 105 17.79 -30.12 8.90
C THR A 105 16.39 -30.58 9.35
N SER A 106 16.12 -31.88 9.31
CA SER A 106 14.80 -32.45 9.60
C SER A 106 14.58 -32.79 11.08
N TRP A 107 15.65 -32.86 11.86
CA TRP A 107 15.64 -33.30 13.26
C TRP A 107 14.68 -32.52 14.15
N PRO A 108 14.63 -31.16 14.08
CA PRO A 108 13.71 -30.40 14.92
C PRO A 108 12.25 -30.75 14.70
N ASP A 109 11.85 -31.00 13.44
CA ASP A 109 10.49 -31.41 13.09
C ASP A 109 10.18 -32.82 13.63
N TRP A 110 11.12 -33.75 13.50
CA TRP A 110 10.96 -35.10 14.02
C TRP A 110 10.88 -35.10 15.55
N LEU A 111 11.69 -34.29 16.22
CA LEU A 111 11.66 -34.15 17.67
C LEU A 111 10.33 -33.55 18.15
N LYS A 112 9.83 -32.50 17.47
CA LYS A 112 8.51 -31.91 17.74
C LYS A 112 7.38 -32.92 17.52
N ALA A 113 7.45 -33.71 16.44
CA ALA A 113 6.49 -34.78 16.18
C ALA A 113 6.55 -35.88 17.25
N ALA A 114 7.74 -36.27 17.71
CA ALA A 114 7.92 -37.24 18.80
C ALA A 114 7.32 -36.74 20.12
N ALA A 115 7.58 -35.47 20.48
CA ALA A 115 6.95 -34.83 21.64
C ALA A 115 5.42 -34.86 21.55
N GLY A 116 4.87 -34.59 20.36
CA GLY A 116 3.43 -34.57 20.12
C GLY A 116 2.75 -35.94 20.11
N ILE A 117 3.53 -37.03 20.12
CA ILE A 117 3.01 -38.41 20.25
C ILE A 117 3.50 -39.12 21.52
N ALA A 118 4.20 -38.41 22.41
CA ALA A 118 4.63 -38.96 23.68
C ALA A 118 3.40 -39.30 24.54
N PRO A 119 3.41 -40.40 25.32
CA PRO A 119 2.27 -40.84 26.13
C PRO A 119 2.13 -39.99 27.40
N THR A 120 1.76 -38.73 27.22
CA THR A 120 1.52 -37.75 28.29
C THR A 120 0.03 -37.43 28.38
N ASP A 121 -0.41 -36.90 29.52
CA ASP A 121 -1.80 -36.47 29.70
C ASP A 121 -2.22 -35.42 28.64
N SER A 122 -1.30 -34.55 28.23
CA SER A 122 -1.55 -33.52 27.20
C SER A 122 -1.82 -34.08 25.81
N ASN A 123 -1.35 -35.29 25.52
CA ASN A 123 -1.44 -35.92 24.20
C ASN A 123 -2.50 -37.03 24.14
N LYS A 124 -3.13 -37.37 25.27
CA LYS A 124 -4.07 -38.49 25.41
C LYS A 124 -5.16 -38.47 24.34
N ASP A 125 -5.85 -37.35 24.19
CA ASP A 125 -6.90 -37.14 23.20
C ASP A 125 -6.44 -37.38 21.75
N TRP A 126 -5.21 -36.95 21.43
CA TRP A 126 -4.65 -37.15 20.10
C TRP A 126 -4.35 -38.63 19.86
N LEU A 127 -3.76 -39.31 20.85
CA LEU A 127 -3.42 -40.73 20.79
C LEU A 127 -4.67 -41.62 20.68
N GLU A 128 -5.76 -41.25 21.36
CA GLU A 128 -7.05 -41.94 21.27
C GLU A 128 -7.69 -41.79 19.88
N ARG A 129 -7.59 -40.60 19.27
CA ARG A 129 -8.10 -40.36 17.91
C ARG A 129 -7.23 -40.93 16.81
N HIS A 130 -5.93 -41.11 17.07
CA HIS A 130 -4.96 -41.60 16.09
C HIS A 130 -4.20 -42.80 16.66
N PRO A 131 -4.89 -43.93 16.92
CA PRO A 131 -4.23 -45.11 17.43
C PRO A 131 -3.16 -45.58 16.46
N ARG A 132 -2.05 -46.09 17.00
CA ARG A 132 -0.94 -46.60 16.19
C ARG A 132 -1.48 -47.66 15.21
N PRO A 133 -1.18 -47.56 13.91
CA PRO A 133 -1.67 -48.53 12.93
C PRO A 133 -1.22 -49.95 13.27
N ALA A 134 -2.10 -50.94 13.10
CA ALA A 134 -1.76 -52.34 13.32
C ALA A 134 -0.65 -52.81 12.36
N THR A 135 -0.67 -52.33 11.12
CA THR A 135 0.34 -52.61 10.08
C THR A 135 1.21 -51.36 9.84
N THR A 136 2.12 -51.08 10.76
CA THR A 136 2.94 -49.86 10.73
C THR A 136 3.83 -49.72 9.49
N GLN A 137 4.28 -50.83 8.91
CA GLN A 137 5.12 -50.82 7.71
C GLN A 137 4.40 -50.22 6.49
N ILE A 138 3.15 -50.62 6.27
CA ILE A 138 2.31 -50.10 5.17
C ILE A 138 1.99 -48.63 5.42
N ALA A 139 1.58 -48.30 6.65
CA ALA A 139 1.27 -46.93 7.02
C ALA A 139 2.49 -46.00 6.86
N ALA A 140 3.67 -46.44 7.29
CA ALA A 140 4.91 -45.68 7.13
C ALA A 140 5.29 -45.49 5.65
N ALA A 141 5.09 -46.51 4.80
CA ALA A 141 5.34 -46.40 3.36
C ALA A 141 4.44 -45.35 2.68
N GLN A 142 3.20 -45.17 3.17
CA GLN A 142 2.27 -44.16 2.67
C GLN A 142 2.50 -42.77 3.28
N LEU A 143 2.76 -42.70 4.58
CA LEU A 143 2.91 -41.44 5.33
C LEU A 143 4.25 -40.75 5.05
N LYS A 144 5.32 -41.49 4.79
CA LYS A 144 6.63 -40.91 4.49
C LYS A 144 6.62 -39.95 3.29
N PRO A 145 6.11 -40.34 2.10
CA PRO A 145 6.04 -39.41 0.96
C PRO A 145 5.06 -38.26 1.22
N LEU A 146 3.96 -38.48 1.94
CA LEU A 146 3.01 -37.42 2.30
C LEU A 146 3.65 -36.38 3.22
N ALA A 147 4.39 -36.82 4.25
CA ALA A 147 5.13 -35.94 5.15
C ALA A 147 6.20 -35.13 4.42
N ALA A 148 6.95 -35.76 3.51
CA ALA A 148 7.92 -35.07 2.68
C ALA A 148 7.24 -34.01 1.79
N LYS A 149 6.12 -34.35 1.14
CA LYS A 149 5.38 -33.41 0.30
C LYS A 149 4.75 -32.27 1.09
N ALA A 150 4.23 -32.54 2.29
CA ALA A 150 3.69 -31.52 3.19
C ALA A 150 4.77 -30.50 3.59
N LYS A 151 5.99 -30.97 3.92
CA LYS A 151 7.13 -30.08 4.21
C LYS A 151 7.57 -29.26 3.00
N GLU A 152 7.59 -29.86 1.81
CA GLU A 152 7.88 -29.15 0.57
C GLU A 152 6.85 -28.03 0.33
N LEU A 153 5.56 -28.34 0.43
CA LEU A 153 4.47 -27.36 0.26
C LEU A 153 4.52 -26.27 1.33
N GLN A 154 4.85 -26.61 2.59
CA GLN A 154 5.07 -25.63 3.65
C GLN A 154 6.20 -24.66 3.28
N ALA A 155 7.34 -25.18 2.83
CA ALA A 155 8.48 -24.36 2.43
C ALA A 155 8.14 -23.46 1.23
N THR A 156 7.41 -23.99 0.24
CA THR A 156 6.89 -23.20 -0.88
C THR A 156 5.96 -22.10 -0.40
N TYR A 157 5.00 -22.42 0.47
CA TYR A 157 4.05 -21.46 1.03
C TYR A 157 4.76 -20.32 1.77
N VAL A 158 5.69 -20.64 2.69
CA VAL A 158 6.44 -19.62 3.45
C VAL A 158 7.28 -18.74 2.52
N THR A 159 7.90 -19.33 1.50
CA THR A 159 8.70 -18.59 0.51
C THR A 159 7.83 -17.66 -0.33
N GLN A 160 6.71 -18.16 -0.85
CA GLN A 160 5.75 -17.38 -1.63
C GLN A 160 5.12 -16.28 -0.80
N TYR A 161 4.75 -16.56 0.45
CA TYR A 161 4.23 -15.57 1.37
C TYR A 161 5.22 -14.40 1.57
N LYS A 162 6.51 -14.71 1.74
CA LYS A 162 7.54 -13.68 1.86
C LYS A 162 7.61 -12.78 0.60
N VAL A 163 7.70 -13.39 -0.58
CA VAL A 163 7.91 -12.65 -1.83
C VAL A 163 6.64 -11.94 -2.32
N GLU A 164 5.50 -12.62 -2.27
CA GLU A 164 4.26 -12.13 -2.88
C GLU A 164 3.45 -11.23 -1.96
N VAL A 165 3.67 -11.32 -0.64
CA VAL A 165 2.93 -10.54 0.35
C VAL A 165 3.87 -9.58 1.07
N LYS A 166 4.83 -10.08 1.84
CA LYS A 166 5.68 -9.22 2.69
C LYS A 166 6.49 -8.21 1.88
N ASP A 167 7.19 -8.65 0.84
CA ASP A 167 8.01 -7.75 0.02
C ASP A 167 7.15 -6.69 -0.69
N LYS A 168 5.89 -7.02 -1.05
CA LYS A 168 4.95 -6.05 -1.64
C LYS A 168 4.39 -5.07 -0.60
N GLU A 169 4.11 -5.52 0.62
CA GLU A 169 3.70 -4.65 1.73
C GLU A 169 4.82 -3.66 2.09
N ASP A 170 6.07 -4.11 2.14
CA ASP A 170 7.23 -3.26 2.40
C ASP A 170 7.49 -2.29 1.24
N LEU A 171 7.32 -2.75 -0.01
CA LEU A 171 7.37 -1.88 -1.18
C LEU A 171 6.26 -0.82 -1.16
N ALA A 172 5.03 -1.20 -0.81
CA ALA A 172 3.90 -0.28 -0.71
C ALA A 172 4.17 0.78 0.36
N GLU A 173 4.64 0.38 1.54
CA GLU A 173 4.99 1.30 2.63
C GLU A 173 6.09 2.29 2.19
N ALA A 174 7.14 1.79 1.53
CA ALA A 174 8.21 2.65 0.99
C ALA A 174 7.67 3.64 -0.05
N LYS A 175 6.76 3.21 -0.94
CA LYS A 175 6.15 4.06 -1.98
C LYS A 175 5.22 5.12 -1.40
N LEU A 176 4.40 4.78 -0.39
CA LEU A 176 3.52 5.74 0.26
C LEU A 176 4.32 6.79 1.05
N LYS A 177 5.36 6.34 1.77
CA LYS A 177 6.29 7.24 2.46
C LYS A 177 7.01 8.17 1.49
N ALA A 178 7.49 7.63 0.38
CA ALA A 178 8.12 8.43 -0.69
C ALA A 178 7.15 9.48 -1.23
N ALA A 179 5.95 9.09 -1.65
CA ALA A 179 4.93 10.02 -2.15
C ALA A 179 4.53 11.10 -1.13
N LEU A 180 4.61 10.79 0.17
CA LEU A 180 4.34 11.78 1.22
C LEU A 180 5.48 12.77 1.39
N THR A 181 6.72 12.28 1.38
CA THR A 181 7.87 13.01 1.94
C THR A 181 8.95 13.39 0.94
N GLU A 182 9.01 12.84 -0.27
CA GLU A 182 10.12 13.11 -1.18
C GLU A 182 10.28 14.60 -1.52
N VAL A 183 11.52 15.05 -1.57
CA VAL A 183 11.91 16.41 -1.95
C VAL A 183 13.10 16.34 -2.90
N HIS A 184 13.04 17.11 -4.00
CA HIS A 184 14.17 17.28 -4.89
C HIS A 184 15.09 18.41 -4.38
N SER A 185 15.98 18.07 -3.45
CA SER A 185 16.93 19.02 -2.87
C SER A 185 18.26 18.37 -2.49
N THR A 186 19.33 19.14 -2.56
CA THR A 186 20.65 18.74 -2.03
C THR A 186 20.72 18.82 -0.50
N LYS A 187 19.73 19.44 0.15
CA LYS A 187 19.64 19.59 1.61
C LYS A 187 18.88 18.45 2.30
N GLY A 188 18.22 17.60 1.54
CA GLY A 188 17.49 16.44 2.06
C GLY A 188 16.63 15.83 0.97
N LYS A 189 16.52 14.49 0.96
CA LYS A 189 15.68 13.75 0.01
C LYS A 189 14.25 13.56 0.50
N ASP A 190 14.02 13.77 1.79
CA ASP A 190 12.70 13.78 2.40
C ASP A 190 12.42 15.12 3.08
N PHE A 191 11.14 15.44 3.27
CA PHE A 191 10.66 16.73 3.74
C PHE A 191 11.16 17.07 5.14
N ASN A 192 11.22 16.09 6.05
CA ASN A 192 11.66 16.34 7.42
C ASN A 192 13.14 16.69 7.46
N THR A 193 13.97 15.92 6.74
CA THR A 193 15.40 16.23 6.58
C THR A 193 15.59 17.60 5.91
N PHE A 194 14.85 17.87 4.83
CA PHE A 194 14.91 19.15 4.13
C PHE A 194 14.55 20.31 5.07
N ALA A 195 13.43 20.22 5.80
CA ALA A 195 12.96 21.26 6.70
C ALA A 195 13.90 21.47 7.91
N ALA A 196 14.55 20.40 8.37
CA ALA A 196 15.50 20.45 9.50
C ALA A 196 16.88 21.02 9.12
N THR A 197 17.26 21.03 7.83
CA THR A 197 18.59 21.48 7.40
C THR A 197 18.54 22.74 6.53
N ASN A 198 17.40 23.03 5.90
CA ASN A 198 17.24 24.21 5.08
C ASN A 198 17.19 25.47 5.95
N GLY A 199 18.23 26.30 5.85
CA GLY A 199 18.30 27.62 6.47
C GLY A 199 18.04 28.78 5.50
N ALA A 200 17.66 28.49 4.25
CA ALA A 200 17.35 29.52 3.25
C ALA A 200 15.88 29.91 3.30
N ALA A 201 15.60 31.20 3.12
CA ALA A 201 14.24 31.69 2.91
C ALA A 201 13.69 31.15 1.59
N ARG A 202 12.36 30.97 1.54
CA ARG A 202 11.64 30.55 0.35
C ARG A 202 11.90 31.51 -0.82
N THR A 203 12.12 30.94 -2.00
CA THR A 203 12.22 31.66 -3.27
C THR A 203 11.20 31.14 -4.28
N ASN A 204 10.96 31.89 -5.36
CA ASN A 204 10.09 31.43 -6.45
C ASN A 204 10.56 30.09 -7.04
N GLY A 205 11.86 29.83 -7.07
CA GLY A 205 12.43 28.59 -7.63
C GLY A 205 12.23 27.35 -6.77
N ASP A 206 11.75 27.48 -5.53
CA ASP A 206 11.53 26.33 -4.65
C ASP A 206 10.25 25.57 -5.00
N CYS A 207 9.24 26.26 -5.52
CA CYS A 207 7.92 25.68 -5.79
C CYS A 207 7.59 25.50 -7.27
N ASN A 208 8.63 25.51 -8.13
CA ASN A 208 8.50 25.50 -9.58
C ASN A 208 9.19 24.31 -10.22
N GLY A 209 8.81 24.03 -11.47
CA GLY A 209 9.49 23.06 -12.32
C GLY A 209 9.36 21.62 -11.81
N ASP A 210 10.47 20.90 -11.78
CA ASP A 210 10.55 19.49 -11.41
C ASP A 210 10.46 19.22 -9.90
N LYS A 211 10.40 20.26 -9.07
CA LYS A 211 10.22 20.16 -7.61
C LYS A 211 8.76 19.97 -7.20
N ALA A 212 7.81 20.40 -8.03
CA ALA A 212 6.38 20.24 -7.76
C ALA A 212 5.94 18.78 -7.95
N GLY A 213 5.05 18.29 -7.09
CA GLY A 213 4.49 16.94 -7.17
C GLY A 213 5.44 15.81 -6.75
N GLN A 214 6.61 16.14 -6.16
CA GLN A 214 7.57 15.15 -5.67
C GLN A 214 7.13 14.52 -4.35
N GLY A 215 6.56 15.32 -3.45
CA GLY A 215 6.08 14.87 -2.17
C GLY A 215 4.95 15.76 -1.67
N VAL A 216 3.88 15.15 -1.16
CA VAL A 216 2.67 15.86 -0.73
C VAL A 216 2.96 16.89 0.36
N LEU A 217 3.88 16.62 1.30
CA LEU A 217 4.25 17.61 2.30
C LEU A 217 4.99 18.82 1.68
N TYR A 218 5.81 18.59 0.66
CA TYR A 218 6.48 19.68 -0.06
C TYR A 218 5.48 20.53 -0.84
N ASP A 219 4.50 19.90 -1.48
CA ASP A 219 3.42 20.60 -2.19
C ASP A 219 2.57 21.44 -1.23
N ILE A 220 2.25 20.92 -0.04
CA ILE A 220 1.56 21.68 1.01
C ILE A 220 2.42 22.88 1.46
N ALA A 221 3.72 22.68 1.68
CA ALA A 221 4.61 23.79 2.06
C ALA A 221 4.64 24.88 0.99
N CYS A 222 4.73 24.48 -0.27
CA CYS A 222 4.71 25.39 -1.40
C CYS A 222 3.38 26.14 -1.55
N LEU A 223 2.27 25.48 -1.27
CA LEU A 223 0.95 26.11 -1.36
C LEU A 223 0.66 27.04 -0.17
N CYS A 224 1.10 26.67 1.03
CA CYS A 224 0.58 27.24 2.28
C CYS A 224 1.60 28.01 3.12
N ILE A 225 2.91 27.82 2.92
CA ILE A 225 3.94 28.40 3.78
C ILE A 225 4.74 29.46 3.00
N GLY A 226 4.41 30.73 3.18
CA GLY A 226 5.13 31.86 2.59
C GLY A 226 6.55 32.07 3.14
N ALA A 227 7.24 33.08 2.61
CA ALA A 227 8.59 33.44 3.04
C ALA A 227 8.60 34.17 4.39
N VAL A 228 7.47 34.77 4.77
CA VAL A 228 7.20 35.40 6.07
C VAL A 228 5.82 34.97 6.59
N THR A 229 5.57 35.13 7.90
CA THR A 229 4.32 34.66 8.54
C THR A 229 3.06 35.32 7.99
N THR A 230 3.13 36.59 7.57
CA THR A 230 1.99 37.29 6.95
C THR A 230 1.62 36.77 5.56
N GLU A 231 2.42 35.86 4.97
CA GLU A 231 2.17 35.22 3.67
C GLU A 231 1.72 33.76 3.81
N THR A 232 1.23 33.36 4.99
CA THR A 232 0.88 31.96 5.29
C THR A 232 -0.63 31.73 5.44
N ASP A 233 -1.44 32.78 5.30
CA ASP A 233 -2.89 32.74 5.43
C ASP A 233 -3.63 32.21 4.19
N GLY A 234 -2.92 32.00 3.07
CA GLY A 234 -3.51 31.53 1.81
C GLY A 234 -4.26 30.20 1.91
N CYS A 235 -3.90 29.28 2.82
CA CYS A 235 -4.58 27.97 2.92
C CYS A 235 -5.70 27.91 3.97
N MET A 236 -5.62 28.71 5.04
CA MET A 236 -6.55 28.59 6.17
C MET A 236 -7.25 29.90 6.52
N GLY A 237 -6.85 31.01 5.90
CA GLY A 237 -7.30 32.36 6.24
C GLY A 237 -6.71 32.91 7.54
N ALA A 238 -5.84 32.14 8.20
CA ALA A 238 -5.13 32.51 9.41
C ALA A 238 -3.63 32.36 9.19
N VAL A 239 -2.85 33.31 9.71
CA VAL A 239 -1.38 33.26 9.68
C VAL A 239 -0.87 32.17 10.60
N LEU A 240 0.18 31.49 10.16
CA LEU A 240 0.97 30.54 10.95
C LEU A 240 1.92 31.30 11.88
N SER A 241 2.34 30.60 12.95
CA SER A 241 3.32 31.11 13.91
C SER A 241 4.72 31.21 13.31
N GLU A 242 5.01 30.37 12.31
CA GLU A 242 6.30 30.25 11.64
C GLU A 242 6.12 30.25 10.12
N ALA A 243 7.23 30.48 9.40
CA ALA A 243 7.24 30.53 7.95
C ALA A 243 8.51 29.87 7.38
N TRP A 244 8.62 29.80 6.06
CA TRP A 244 9.80 29.30 5.37
C TRP A 244 10.85 30.42 5.25
N THR A 245 11.36 30.85 6.41
CA THR A 245 12.29 31.97 6.55
C THR A 245 13.76 31.54 6.43
N ALA A 246 14.69 32.49 6.45
CA ALA A 246 16.13 32.22 6.50
C ALA A 246 16.58 31.76 7.90
N SER A 247 15.95 30.70 8.42
CA SER A 247 16.23 30.12 9.73
C SER A 247 15.89 28.64 9.72
N THR A 248 16.86 27.82 10.11
CA THR A 248 16.73 26.36 10.10
C THR A 248 15.62 25.89 11.05
N GLY A 249 14.85 24.88 10.64
CA GLY A 249 13.80 24.26 11.45
C GLY A 249 12.43 24.94 11.38
N LYS A 250 12.36 26.23 11.01
CA LYS A 250 11.10 26.99 10.97
C LYS A 250 10.08 26.47 9.97
N LEU A 251 10.55 25.97 8.83
CA LEU A 251 9.69 25.26 7.87
C LEU A 251 9.03 24.01 8.49
N GLY A 252 9.76 23.28 9.33
CA GLY A 252 9.25 22.09 10.01
C GLY A 252 8.20 22.44 11.04
N GLU A 253 8.41 23.52 11.80
CA GLU A 253 7.44 24.05 12.76
C GLU A 253 6.16 24.53 12.08
N ALA A 254 6.28 25.30 10.99
CA ALA A 254 5.15 25.76 10.19
C ALA A 254 4.35 24.59 9.58
N MET A 255 5.03 23.55 9.07
CA MET A 255 4.36 22.34 8.58
C MET A 255 3.65 21.58 9.71
N ALA A 256 4.28 21.46 10.88
CA ALA A 256 3.67 20.80 12.03
C ALA A 256 2.39 21.52 12.49
N GLU A 257 2.36 22.86 12.41
CA GLU A 257 1.17 23.65 12.64
C GLU A 257 0.08 23.35 11.60
N LEU A 258 0.37 23.43 10.30
CA LEU A 258 -0.58 23.10 9.22
C LEU A 258 -1.17 21.69 9.36
N LYS A 259 -0.34 20.69 9.68
CA LYS A 259 -0.80 19.31 9.84
C LYS A 259 -1.84 19.14 10.94
N LYS A 260 -1.85 19.99 11.97
CA LYS A 260 -2.91 19.98 13.00
C LYS A 260 -4.27 20.27 12.38
N HIS A 261 -4.34 21.11 11.36
CA HIS A 261 -5.58 21.43 10.66
C HIS A 261 -6.05 20.33 9.70
N CYS A 262 -5.17 19.39 9.32
CA CYS A 262 -5.56 18.19 8.58
C CYS A 262 -6.24 17.10 9.44
N THR A 263 -6.38 17.29 10.75
CA THR A 263 -6.91 16.25 11.67
C THR A 263 -8.44 16.21 11.81
N GLN A 264 -9.16 17.16 11.22
CA GLN A 264 -10.61 17.27 11.43
C GLN A 264 -11.41 16.24 10.63
N GLY A 265 -11.99 15.26 11.35
CA GLY A 265 -13.18 14.51 10.92
C GLY A 265 -13.02 13.45 9.84
N PHE A 266 -11.80 12.98 9.55
CA PHE A 266 -11.57 11.97 8.52
C PHE A 266 -10.46 10.98 8.91
N SER A 267 -10.83 9.70 9.06
CA SER A 267 -9.91 8.57 9.22
C SER A 267 -10.09 7.64 8.03
N PRO A 268 -9.28 7.77 6.97
CA PRO A 268 -9.43 6.94 5.79
C PRO A 268 -9.03 5.49 6.07
N THR A 269 -9.69 4.56 5.39
CA THR A 269 -9.14 3.23 5.15
C THR A 269 -8.23 3.30 3.93
N LEU A 270 -7.00 2.81 4.06
CA LEU A 270 -6.06 2.72 2.95
C LEU A 270 -6.52 1.64 1.97
N THR A 271 -7.06 2.05 0.82
CA THR A 271 -7.37 1.17 -0.30
C THR A 271 -6.88 1.79 -1.62
N SER A 272 -6.77 0.98 -2.67
CA SER A 272 -6.44 1.44 -4.02
C SER A 272 -7.43 2.50 -4.52
N GLU A 273 -8.71 2.31 -4.25
CA GLU A 273 -9.80 3.20 -4.68
C GLU A 273 -9.75 4.52 -3.93
N ALA A 274 -9.49 4.48 -2.63
CA ALA A 274 -9.38 5.68 -1.80
C ALA A 274 -8.18 6.54 -2.21
N LEU A 275 -7.01 5.91 -2.46
CA LEU A 275 -5.83 6.60 -2.99
C LEU A 275 -6.10 7.19 -4.37
N ALA A 276 -6.65 6.42 -5.31
CA ALA A 276 -6.95 6.90 -6.66
C ALA A 276 -7.92 8.08 -6.65
N SER A 277 -8.98 8.00 -5.83
CA SER A 277 -9.95 9.09 -5.68
C SER A 277 -9.33 10.35 -5.10
N ALA A 278 -8.45 10.22 -4.10
CA ALA A 278 -7.75 11.36 -3.52
C ALA A 278 -6.78 12.02 -4.52
N VAL A 279 -6.03 11.21 -5.29
CA VAL A 279 -5.15 11.71 -6.35
C VAL A 279 -5.95 12.44 -7.43
N THR A 280 -7.02 11.83 -7.95
CA THR A 280 -7.90 12.48 -8.94
C THR A 280 -8.54 13.76 -8.41
N THR A 281 -8.85 13.83 -7.12
CA THR A 281 -9.35 15.06 -6.50
C THR A 281 -8.30 16.17 -6.57
N VAL A 282 -7.05 15.88 -6.21
CA VAL A 282 -5.94 16.85 -6.31
C VAL A 282 -5.71 17.25 -7.78
N GLU A 283 -5.65 16.29 -8.69
CA GLU A 283 -5.44 16.54 -10.13
C GLU A 283 -6.50 17.48 -10.72
N ASN A 284 -7.78 17.31 -10.34
CA ASN A 284 -8.88 18.16 -10.81
C ASN A 284 -8.81 19.62 -10.31
N LEU A 285 -8.01 19.87 -9.28
CA LEU A 285 -7.79 21.22 -8.75
C LEU A 285 -6.61 21.92 -9.44
N ILE A 286 -5.70 21.18 -10.08
CA ILE A 286 -4.58 21.74 -10.84
C ILE A 286 -5.13 22.62 -11.97
N GLY A 287 -4.58 23.84 -12.11
CA GLY A 287 -4.95 24.78 -13.18
C GLY A 287 -6.35 25.42 -13.02
N ARG A 288 -7.02 25.31 -11.86
CA ARG A 288 -8.26 26.07 -11.61
C ARG A 288 -8.06 27.59 -11.60
N ARG A 289 -6.87 28.10 -11.26
CA ARG A 289 -6.57 29.54 -11.21
C ARG A 289 -5.94 30.12 -12.49
N GLY A 290 -5.77 29.32 -13.53
CA GLY A 290 -5.28 29.76 -14.85
C GLY A 290 -6.35 29.98 -15.93
N ARG A 291 -7.65 30.02 -15.57
CA ARG A 291 -8.77 29.95 -16.53
C ARG A 291 -9.45 31.28 -16.84
N GLN A 292 -8.75 32.18 -17.51
CA GLN A 292 -9.40 32.89 -18.63
C GLN A 292 -9.29 32.11 -19.95
N GLY A 293 -8.57 30.99 -20.01
CA GLY A 293 -8.31 30.25 -21.27
C GLY A 293 -8.97 28.88 -21.46
N LEU A 294 -9.87 28.41 -20.58
CA LEU A 294 -10.25 26.98 -20.55
C LEU A 294 -11.73 26.66 -20.81
N CYS A 295 -12.46 27.55 -21.49
CA CYS A 295 -13.74 27.17 -22.10
C CYS A 295 -13.58 26.19 -23.29
N GLU A 296 -12.38 26.09 -23.89
CA GLU A 296 -12.18 25.31 -25.11
C GLU A 296 -11.94 23.80 -24.87
N ILE A 297 -11.34 23.40 -23.73
CA ILE A 297 -10.99 21.98 -23.48
C ILE A 297 -12.21 21.13 -23.09
N ARG A 298 -13.22 21.73 -22.44
CA ARG A 298 -14.47 21.01 -22.12
C ARG A 298 -15.27 20.67 -23.38
N ARG A 299 -15.12 21.45 -24.45
CA ARG A 299 -15.76 21.21 -25.76
C ARG A 299 -15.12 20.02 -26.50
N ILE A 300 -13.82 19.80 -26.32
CA ILE A 300 -13.08 18.69 -26.96
C ILE A 300 -13.38 17.34 -26.29
N LEU A 301 -13.53 17.31 -24.96
CA LEU A 301 -13.82 16.07 -24.23
C LEU A 301 -15.28 15.60 -24.39
N GLN A 302 -16.21 16.49 -24.70
CA GLN A 302 -17.62 16.11 -24.93
C GLN A 302 -17.87 15.53 -26.33
N GLN A 303 -16.96 15.73 -27.30
CA GLN A 303 -17.11 15.20 -28.66
C GLN A 303 -16.61 13.76 -28.85
N HIS A 304 -15.94 13.18 -27.85
CA HIS A 304 -15.41 11.81 -27.93
C HIS A 304 -16.24 10.74 -27.18
N SER A 305 -17.39 11.11 -26.60
CA SER A 305 -18.28 10.15 -25.92
C SER A 305 -19.46 9.66 -26.75
N ASP A 306 -19.69 10.21 -27.95
CA ASP A 306 -20.79 9.77 -28.83
C ASP A 306 -20.28 8.98 -30.04
N HIS A 307 -19.87 7.71 -29.82
CA HIS A 307 -20.24 6.66 -30.76
C HIS A 307 -20.25 5.25 -30.12
N PRO A 308 -21.31 4.44 -30.35
CA PRO A 308 -21.57 3.21 -29.61
C PRO A 308 -20.93 1.97 -30.26
N GLN A 309 -20.48 1.03 -29.42
CA GLN A 309 -20.27 -0.36 -29.84
C GLN A 309 -21.59 -1.13 -29.72
N ALA A 310 -22.06 -1.71 -30.82
CA ALA A 310 -22.85 -2.93 -30.78
C ALA A 310 -22.73 -3.70 -32.10
N THR A 311 -22.27 -4.93 -31.96
CA THR A 311 -22.08 -6.00 -32.92
C THR A 311 -23.41 -6.46 -33.55
N LYS A 312 -23.38 -6.75 -34.85
CA LYS A 312 -24.44 -7.46 -35.58
C LYS A 312 -24.39 -8.96 -35.21
N SER A 313 -25.48 -9.47 -34.66
CA SER A 313 -25.97 -10.84 -34.90
C SER A 313 -27.46 -10.75 -35.19
N THR A 314 -27.93 -11.70 -35.99
CA THR A 314 -29.03 -11.66 -36.94
C THR A 314 -30.44 -11.88 -36.39
N MET A 315 -31.40 -11.32 -37.15
CA MET A 315 -32.72 -11.85 -37.53
C MET A 315 -33.93 -11.71 -36.61
N ASP A 316 -34.93 -11.01 -37.19
CA ASP A 316 -36.40 -11.14 -37.08
C ASP A 316 -37.06 -11.06 -35.69
N ASP A 317 -37.86 -10.02 -35.44
CA ASP A 317 -39.26 -10.06 -35.87
C ASP A 317 -39.98 -8.69 -35.76
N ARG A 318 -41.07 -8.61 -36.51
CA ARG A 318 -41.82 -7.43 -36.93
C ARG A 318 -42.68 -6.81 -35.82
N ASN A 319 -42.99 -5.53 -36.07
CA ASN A 319 -44.30 -4.93 -35.82
C ASN A 319 -44.64 -4.46 -34.38
N ARG A 320 -44.46 -3.16 -34.10
CA ARG A 320 -45.60 -2.28 -33.73
C ARG A 320 -45.22 -0.79 -33.74
N ARG A 321 -45.90 -0.07 -34.63
CA ARG A 321 -45.99 1.39 -34.75
C ARG A 321 -47.23 1.86 -33.93
N SER A 322 -47.14 3.04 -33.28
CA SER A 322 -48.22 3.94 -32.77
C SER A 322 -48.01 4.28 -31.28
N LYS A 323 -48.11 5.51 -30.75
CA LYS A 323 -48.35 6.91 -31.19
C LYS A 323 -48.14 7.79 -29.93
N HIS A 324 -47.76 9.05 -30.11
CA HIS A 324 -47.91 10.22 -29.19
C HIS A 324 -47.23 10.15 -27.80
N GLY A 325 -46.54 11.17 -27.28
CA GLY A 325 -46.34 12.56 -27.66
C GLY A 325 -45.57 13.29 -26.56
N ILE A 326 -45.43 14.61 -26.73
CA ILE A 326 -44.98 15.64 -25.77
C ILE A 326 -43.46 15.91 -25.71
N ASP A 327 -43.10 16.83 -26.61
CA ASP A 327 -42.03 17.82 -26.51
C ASP A 327 -42.29 18.80 -25.34
N GLY A 328 -41.25 19.21 -24.62
CA GLY A 328 -41.38 20.19 -23.54
C GLY A 328 -40.21 20.29 -22.57
N SER A 329 -39.28 21.21 -22.86
CA SER A 329 -38.45 21.96 -21.89
C SER A 329 -37.10 21.38 -21.44
N ARG A 330 -36.12 21.44 -22.37
CA ARG A 330 -34.69 21.57 -22.07
C ARG A 330 -34.19 22.92 -22.60
N LYS A 331 -34.56 24.03 -21.94
CA LYS A 331 -34.02 25.38 -22.19
C LYS A 331 -33.90 26.15 -20.88
N SER A 332 -32.80 25.96 -20.18
CA SER A 332 -32.21 26.96 -19.29
C SER A 332 -30.81 26.48 -18.94
N GLN A 333 -29.83 26.98 -19.70
CA GLN A 333 -28.37 27.00 -19.42
C GLN A 333 -27.64 27.26 -20.76
N ASN A 334 -27.91 28.38 -21.43
CA ASN A 334 -27.02 28.83 -22.52
C ASN A 334 -27.10 30.33 -22.85
N THR A 335 -27.23 31.18 -21.82
CA THR A 335 -27.40 32.63 -22.03
C THR A 335 -26.46 33.52 -21.22
N SER A 336 -25.38 32.99 -20.64
CA SER A 336 -24.38 33.83 -19.95
C SER A 336 -22.97 33.64 -20.50
N CYS A 337 -22.82 33.70 -21.83
CA CYS A 337 -21.53 33.87 -22.52
C CYS A 337 -21.70 34.82 -23.72
N ARG A 338 -22.35 35.96 -23.51
CA ARG A 338 -22.32 37.10 -24.44
C ARG A 338 -22.12 38.35 -23.62
N ASN A 339 -20.87 38.79 -23.52
CA ASN A 339 -20.38 40.16 -23.30
C ASN A 339 -18.99 40.10 -22.65
N CYS A 340 -17.98 39.83 -23.47
CA CYS A 340 -16.60 40.25 -23.23
C CYS A 340 -16.09 40.80 -24.56
N SER A 341 -16.18 42.12 -24.73
CA SER A 341 -15.24 42.91 -25.53
C SER A 341 -14.29 43.58 -24.56
#